data_AF-A0A7R9QWG0-F1
#
_entry.id   AF-A0A7R9QWG0-F1
#
_cell.length_a   1.000
_cell.length_b   1.000
_cell.length_c   1.000
_cell.angle_alpha   90.00
_cell.angle_beta   90.00
_cell.angle_gamma   90.00
#
_symmetry.space_group_name_H-M   'P 1'
#
loop_
_entity.id
_entity.type
_entity.pdbx_description
1 polymer ?
#
loop_
_entity_poly.entity_id
_entity_poly.type
_entity_poly.pdbx_seq_one_letter_code
_entity_poly.pdbx_strand_id
1 'polypeptide(L)'
;MLGNIGYFNGNQSVTSPGMASPKWYGPLEMLSAVPSRPVFPRPFLWDDGFHNLLIQRWNSSLTLKIMNSWLNIMNIDGWIPREIVIGSESIAKHGTIHTQPDTDANPPSFLLTIDTLMRNKQMDVQSLKDIYPRLKAWFHWYNTTQSGELSSTFRWRGRGDNKDNRELNPDTLTSGLDDYPRATHPTDKEYHLDLRCWIWLAADIMSRIANVVGDPHMKAQYEGTAHLLADNSLLERLHWSESDKAYCDYGYHSTNVSLVEDGSGHYVRKVWTPPTYQLTCDQLGYVNLFPFMFGIIDANNTKLGYILDSIHNSSQMWTNYGLRSLSKTSFYYNKYNSEHEEPYWRGNIWININYLVLRGLRHYADIPGPNQSKAALIYKELRNNIIENMFTEYERTGFVWEQYNDTTGNSTDVNIPFDHHFHTEPILPFNTWGSFRAFQYFGLKTSSPDSPLIGLVWFNNSANNVSALHVRHWCDLNDGLIYGWKYHNFDDFGFQTIKDNDYNFNTSFIKYAADNWKALVS
;
A
#
# COMPACT_ATOMS: atom_id res chain seq x y z
N MET A 1 -12.89 8.78 -1.48
CA MET A 1 -11.95 8.13 -2.41
C MET A 1 -11.71 8.98 -3.64
N LEU A 2 -12.69 9.23 -4.52
CA LEU A 2 -12.48 10.03 -5.74
C LEU A 2 -12.00 11.46 -5.44
N GLY A 3 -12.62 12.14 -4.46
CA GLY A 3 -12.14 13.42 -3.94
C GLY A 3 -10.81 13.40 -3.15
N ASN A 4 -10.10 12.27 -3.13
CA ASN A 4 -8.71 12.15 -2.63
C ASN A 4 -7.70 12.13 -3.80
N ILE A 5 -8.14 12.19 -5.06
CA ILE A 5 -7.26 12.25 -6.23
C ILE A 5 -6.70 13.67 -6.35
N GLY A 6 -5.38 13.79 -6.30
CA GLY A 6 -4.64 15.04 -6.43
C GLY A 6 -3.86 15.13 -7.74
N TYR A 7 -3.46 16.36 -8.10
CA TYR A 7 -2.54 16.64 -9.20
C TYR A 7 -1.32 17.38 -8.65
N PHE A 8 -0.18 16.72 -8.73
CA PHE A 8 1.10 17.11 -8.13
C PHE A 8 2.11 17.40 -9.24
N ASN A 9 3.02 18.34 -8.99
CA ASN A 9 4.13 18.64 -9.88
C ASN A 9 5.36 19.10 -9.09
N GLY A 10 6.54 18.96 -9.67
CA GLY A 10 7.80 19.42 -9.08
C GLY A 10 8.93 18.41 -9.26
N ASN A 11 9.98 18.52 -8.45
CA ASN A 11 11.13 17.61 -8.48
C ASN A 11 11.17 16.75 -7.22
N GLN A 12 11.47 15.47 -7.39
CA GLN A 12 11.72 14.53 -6.30
C GLN A 12 13.22 14.55 -5.93
N SER A 13 13.58 14.46 -4.65
CA SER A 13 14.99 14.22 -4.27
C SER A 13 15.29 12.72 -4.33
N VAL A 14 16.37 12.35 -5.02
CA VAL A 14 16.77 10.96 -5.30
C VAL A 14 18.27 10.80 -5.05
N THR A 15 18.70 9.61 -4.61
CA THR A 15 20.11 9.23 -4.53
C THR A 15 20.33 7.86 -5.16
N SER A 16 21.50 7.66 -5.77
CA SER A 16 21.88 6.40 -6.42
C SER A 16 23.22 5.89 -5.87
N PRO A 17 23.49 4.57 -5.93
CA PRO A 17 24.79 4.01 -5.56
C PRO A 17 25.96 4.74 -6.23
N GLY A 18 26.92 5.20 -5.43
CA GLY A 18 28.10 5.95 -5.91
C GLY A 18 27.89 7.46 -6.10
N MET A 19 26.69 8.00 -5.90
CA MET A 19 26.50 9.46 -5.87
C MET A 19 27.04 10.08 -4.57
N ALA A 20 27.76 11.20 -4.70
CA ALA A 20 28.30 11.94 -3.56
C ALA A 20 27.27 12.81 -2.82
N SER A 21 26.09 13.04 -3.41
CA SER A 21 25.00 13.84 -2.84
C SER A 21 23.69 13.56 -3.60
N PRO A 22 22.52 13.70 -2.95
CA PRO A 22 21.23 13.61 -3.61
C PRO A 22 21.08 14.60 -4.77
N LYS A 23 20.24 14.24 -5.74
CA LYS A 23 19.91 15.03 -6.93
C LYS A 23 18.41 15.25 -7.05
N TRP A 24 18.05 16.35 -7.71
CA TRP A 24 16.68 16.61 -8.11
C TRP A 24 16.35 15.85 -9.40
N TYR A 25 15.34 15.00 -9.32
CA TYR A 25 14.78 14.23 -10.43
C TYR A 25 13.42 14.84 -10.82
N GLY A 26 13.30 15.28 -12.07
CA GLY A 26 12.11 15.95 -12.59
C GLY A 26 12.44 17.00 -13.67
N PRO A 27 11.49 17.90 -14.01
CA PRO A 27 10.16 18.01 -13.39
C PRO A 27 9.28 16.79 -13.65
N LEU A 28 8.54 16.39 -12.63
CA LEU A 28 7.54 15.31 -12.66
C LEU A 28 6.15 15.92 -12.60
N GLU A 29 5.18 15.24 -13.22
CA GLU A 29 3.75 15.53 -13.11
C GLU A 29 3.00 14.24 -12.73
N MET A 30 2.09 14.33 -11.76
CA MET A 30 1.44 13.17 -11.16
C MET A 30 -0.05 13.39 -10.91
N LEU A 31 -0.89 12.56 -11.54
CA LEU A 31 -2.29 12.34 -11.18
C LEU A 31 -2.40 11.03 -10.39
N SER A 32 -2.80 11.10 -9.12
CA SER A 32 -2.83 9.92 -8.23
C SER A 32 -3.77 10.12 -7.03
N ALA A 33 -4.31 9.02 -6.50
CA ALA A 33 -5.05 9.02 -5.25
C ALA A 33 -4.12 8.92 -4.04
N VAL A 34 -4.38 9.73 -3.02
CA VAL A 34 -3.58 9.75 -1.78
C VAL A 34 -4.23 8.88 -0.69
N PRO A 35 -3.44 8.18 0.17
CA PRO A 35 -4.00 7.34 1.24
C PRO A 35 -4.88 8.13 2.21
N SER A 36 -4.41 9.30 2.65
CA SER A 36 -5.13 10.13 3.63
C SER A 36 -4.99 11.62 3.35
N ARG A 37 -6.12 12.34 3.31
CA ARG A 37 -6.14 13.81 3.14
C ARG A 37 -5.44 14.56 4.30
N PRO A 38 -5.62 14.21 5.59
CA PRO A 38 -4.95 14.92 6.68
C PRO A 38 -3.48 14.52 6.93
N VAL A 39 -3.09 13.26 6.77
CA VAL A 39 -1.76 12.77 7.20
C VAL A 39 -0.83 12.44 6.03
N PHE A 40 -1.35 11.74 5.03
CA PHE A 40 -0.59 11.26 3.87
C PHE A 40 -1.10 11.86 2.54
N PRO A 41 -1.21 13.19 2.36
CA PRO A 41 -1.82 13.76 1.15
C PRO A 41 -0.84 13.85 -0.02
N ARG A 42 -0.21 12.72 -0.33
CA ARG A 42 0.80 12.55 -1.35
C ARG A 42 0.72 11.14 -1.96
N PRO A 43 1.12 10.94 -3.22
CA PRO A 43 1.08 9.62 -3.86
C PRO A 43 2.02 8.60 -3.18
N PHE A 44 1.55 7.37 -2.98
CA PHE A 44 2.35 6.21 -2.59
C PHE A 44 2.12 5.06 -3.58
N LEU A 45 3.20 4.41 -4.02
CA LEU A 45 3.17 3.49 -5.16
C LEU A 45 2.33 2.25 -4.90
N TRP A 46 2.55 1.58 -3.76
CA TRP A 46 1.81 0.36 -3.45
C TRP A 46 0.37 0.64 -3.01
N ASP A 47 0.08 1.75 -2.33
CA ASP A 47 -1.28 2.15 -1.95
C ASP A 47 -2.15 2.40 -3.18
N ASP A 48 -1.64 3.14 -4.18
CA ASP A 48 -2.48 3.55 -5.31
C ASP A 48 -2.86 2.38 -6.23
N GLY A 49 -2.07 1.29 -6.24
CA GLY A 49 -2.50 0.04 -6.88
C GLY A 49 -3.67 -0.65 -6.15
N PHE A 50 -3.84 -0.47 -4.83
CA PHE A 50 -5.03 -0.89 -4.10
C PHE A 50 -6.19 0.10 -4.26
N HIS A 51 -5.95 1.42 -4.22
CA HIS A 51 -6.95 2.43 -4.54
C HIS A 51 -7.60 2.16 -5.90
N ASN A 52 -6.78 1.81 -6.90
CA ASN A 52 -7.25 1.56 -8.24
C ASN A 52 -8.02 0.25 -8.43
N LEU A 53 -7.97 -0.71 -7.50
CA LEU A 53 -8.89 -1.86 -7.48
C LEU A 53 -10.34 -1.42 -7.21
N LEU A 54 -10.52 -0.34 -6.46
CA LEU A 54 -11.81 0.31 -6.21
C LEU A 54 -12.14 1.29 -7.34
N ILE A 55 -11.21 2.18 -7.74
CA ILE A 55 -11.46 3.19 -8.77
C ILE A 55 -11.81 2.54 -10.11
N GLN A 56 -11.23 1.40 -10.51
CA GLN A 56 -11.60 0.74 -11.78
C GLN A 56 -13.04 0.18 -11.81
N ARG A 57 -13.64 -0.12 -10.64
CA ARG A 57 -15.07 -0.47 -10.55
C ARG A 57 -15.95 0.73 -10.88
N TRP A 58 -15.41 1.93 -10.64
CA TRP A 58 -16.05 3.19 -10.87
C TRP A 58 -15.82 3.69 -12.31
N ASN A 59 -14.55 3.83 -12.70
CA ASN A 59 -14.10 4.34 -13.99
C ASN A 59 -12.73 3.75 -14.34
N SER A 60 -12.70 2.74 -15.22
CA SER A 60 -11.45 2.12 -15.68
C SER A 60 -10.58 3.04 -16.53
N SER A 61 -11.16 3.99 -17.27
CA SER A 61 -10.41 5.02 -18.00
C SER A 61 -9.58 5.85 -17.01
N LEU A 62 -10.18 6.34 -15.91
CA LEU A 62 -9.48 7.07 -14.84
C LEU A 62 -8.34 6.25 -14.21
N THR A 63 -8.55 4.96 -13.96
CA THR A 63 -7.47 4.08 -13.50
C THR A 63 -6.32 3.97 -14.51
N LEU A 64 -6.60 3.90 -15.81
CA LEU A 64 -5.56 3.92 -16.85
C LEU A 64 -4.84 5.27 -16.93
N LYS A 65 -5.51 6.39 -16.65
CA LYS A 65 -4.89 7.74 -16.54
C LYS A 65 -3.89 7.76 -15.37
N ILE A 66 -4.31 7.34 -14.17
CA ILE A 66 -3.48 7.29 -12.94
C ILE A 66 -2.30 6.35 -13.12
N MET A 67 -2.53 5.13 -13.62
CA MET A 67 -1.49 4.13 -13.87
C MET A 67 -0.45 4.63 -14.88
N ASN A 68 -0.86 5.30 -15.96
CA ASN A 68 0.08 5.93 -16.88
C ASN A 68 0.88 7.04 -16.21
N SER A 69 0.28 7.82 -15.31
CA SER A 69 1.01 8.85 -14.56
C SER A 69 2.15 8.25 -13.74
N TRP A 70 1.89 7.17 -13.00
CA TRP A 70 2.93 6.43 -12.27
C TRP A 70 4.02 5.84 -13.18
N LEU A 71 3.64 5.26 -14.31
CA LEU A 71 4.62 4.71 -15.26
C LEU A 71 5.45 5.82 -15.94
N ASN A 72 4.95 7.05 -16.04
CA ASN A 72 5.66 8.17 -16.66
C ASN A 72 6.72 8.81 -15.77
N ILE A 73 6.66 8.63 -14.44
CA ILE A 73 7.71 9.08 -13.49
C ILE A 73 8.80 8.02 -13.25
N MET A 74 8.85 7.01 -14.12
CA MET A 74 9.86 5.95 -14.10
C MET A 74 11.22 6.48 -14.58
N ASN A 75 12.31 6.10 -13.91
CA ASN A 75 13.66 6.42 -14.39
C ASN A 75 14.07 5.54 -15.58
N ILE A 76 15.24 5.81 -16.17
CA ILE A 76 15.72 5.07 -17.35
C ILE A 76 16.00 3.57 -17.08
N ASP A 77 16.28 3.20 -15.84
CA ASP A 77 16.57 1.83 -15.41
C ASP A 77 15.30 1.02 -15.09
N GLY A 78 14.14 1.67 -14.99
CA GLY A 78 12.85 1.06 -14.68
C GLY A 78 12.38 1.22 -13.23
N TRP A 79 13.08 2.00 -12.40
CA TRP A 79 12.67 2.33 -11.02
C TRP A 79 11.52 3.34 -11.00
N ILE A 80 10.64 3.22 -10.01
CA ILE A 80 9.58 4.19 -9.68
C ILE A 80 9.71 4.50 -8.18
N PRO A 81 9.76 5.78 -7.75
CA PRO A 81 9.84 6.11 -6.32
C PRO A 81 8.61 5.64 -5.54
N ARG A 82 8.80 5.19 -4.29
CA ARG A 82 7.73 4.64 -3.43
C ARG A 82 6.77 5.70 -2.92
N GLU A 83 7.27 6.91 -2.66
CA GLU A 83 6.55 8.00 -1.99
C GLU A 83 6.86 9.33 -2.71
N ILE A 84 5.84 10.05 -3.18
CA ILE A 84 6.04 11.19 -4.08
C ILE A 84 5.87 12.52 -3.34
N VAL A 85 6.98 13.15 -2.98
CA VAL A 85 7.01 14.42 -2.23
C VAL A 85 7.46 15.56 -3.15
N ILE A 86 6.61 15.86 -4.14
CA ILE A 86 6.88 16.90 -5.16
C ILE A 86 5.99 18.14 -4.97
N GLY A 87 6.59 19.31 -5.17
CA GLY A 87 5.91 20.61 -5.06
C GLY A 87 5.96 21.17 -3.63
N SER A 88 5.84 22.50 -3.52
CA SER A 88 5.97 23.23 -2.25
C SER A 88 4.91 22.84 -1.22
N GLU A 89 3.68 22.58 -1.64
CA GLU A 89 2.59 22.15 -0.75
C GLU A 89 2.88 20.78 -0.10
N SER A 90 3.34 19.81 -0.90
CA SER A 90 3.71 18.46 -0.44
C SER A 90 4.92 18.49 0.49
N ILE A 91 5.96 19.27 0.15
CA ILE A 91 7.16 19.44 0.99
C ILE A 91 6.81 20.13 2.31
N ALA A 92 5.96 21.16 2.29
CA ALA A 92 5.54 21.86 3.50
C ALA A 92 4.72 20.95 4.45
N LYS A 93 3.87 20.07 3.90
CA LYS A 93 3.08 19.12 4.69
C LYS A 93 3.89 17.89 5.15
N HIS A 94 4.94 17.49 4.41
CA HIS A 94 5.92 16.48 4.83
C HIS A 94 6.94 17.04 5.85
N GLY A 95 7.14 18.36 5.88
CA GLY A 95 8.03 19.06 6.82
C GLY A 95 9.52 19.05 6.43
N THR A 96 9.95 18.14 5.55
CA THR A 96 11.35 18.02 5.09
C THR A 96 11.44 17.64 3.60
N ILE A 97 12.64 17.78 3.01
CA ILE A 97 12.93 17.21 1.68
C ILE A 97 13.11 15.69 1.82
N HIS A 98 12.16 14.94 1.28
CA HIS A 98 12.21 13.48 1.25
C HIS A 98 13.16 12.99 0.15
N THR A 99 14.27 12.33 0.52
CA THR A 99 15.21 11.74 -0.45
C THR A 99 15.04 10.23 -0.50
N GLN A 100 14.88 9.66 -1.69
CA GLN A 100 14.74 8.21 -1.88
C GLN A 100 15.96 7.59 -2.57
N PRO A 101 16.46 6.44 -2.11
CA PRO A 101 17.39 5.61 -2.88
C PRO A 101 16.69 4.99 -4.09
N ASP A 102 17.32 5.01 -5.27
CA ASP A 102 16.81 4.31 -6.46
C ASP A 102 17.06 2.79 -6.47
N THR A 103 17.63 2.26 -5.38
CA THR A 103 17.67 0.84 -5.04
C THR A 103 16.38 0.34 -4.40
N ASP A 104 15.58 1.26 -3.87
CA ASP A 104 14.51 0.93 -2.92
C ASP A 104 13.20 0.72 -3.67
N ALA A 105 12.67 -0.50 -3.52
CA ALA A 105 11.46 -0.97 -4.15
C ALA A 105 10.22 -0.73 -3.28
N ASN A 106 9.02 -0.97 -3.83
CA ASN A 106 7.75 -0.94 -3.09
C ASN A 106 6.67 -1.76 -3.83
N PRO A 107 5.90 -2.65 -3.16
CA PRO A 107 5.15 -3.72 -3.80
C PRO A 107 4.41 -3.31 -5.07
N PRO A 108 4.57 -4.05 -6.19
CA PRO A 108 4.02 -3.67 -7.49
C PRO A 108 2.50 -3.93 -7.58
N SER A 109 1.72 -3.40 -6.63
CA SER A 109 0.28 -3.64 -6.44
C SER A 109 -0.58 -3.21 -7.63
N PHE A 110 -0.12 -2.27 -8.48
CA PHE A 110 -0.77 -1.96 -9.75
C PHE A 110 -0.96 -3.20 -10.65
N LEU A 111 -0.13 -4.23 -10.49
CA LEU A 111 -0.32 -5.53 -11.15
C LEU A 111 -1.65 -6.20 -10.75
N LEU A 112 -2.12 -6.06 -9.51
CA LEU A 112 -3.45 -6.55 -9.10
C LEU A 112 -4.57 -5.84 -9.85
N THR A 113 -4.42 -4.52 -10.04
CA THR A 113 -5.33 -3.70 -10.83
C THR A 113 -5.31 -4.11 -12.31
N ILE A 114 -4.12 -4.31 -12.90
CA ILE A 114 -3.97 -4.78 -14.28
C ILE A 114 -4.60 -6.17 -14.47
N ASP A 115 -4.33 -7.13 -13.57
CA ASP A 115 -4.95 -8.47 -13.58
C ASP A 115 -6.48 -8.39 -13.54
N THR A 116 -7.03 -7.51 -12.70
CA THR A 116 -8.48 -7.29 -12.58
C THR A 116 -9.07 -6.70 -13.87
N LEU A 117 -8.46 -5.64 -14.40
CA LEU A 117 -8.87 -5.00 -15.65
C LEU A 117 -8.83 -5.98 -16.84
N MET A 118 -7.75 -6.77 -16.96
CA MET A 118 -7.60 -7.77 -18.02
C MET A 118 -8.65 -8.87 -17.92
N ARG A 119 -8.89 -9.43 -16.72
CA ARG A 119 -9.92 -10.47 -16.50
C ARG A 119 -11.33 -9.96 -16.84
N ASN A 120 -11.62 -8.70 -16.52
CA ASN A 120 -12.89 -8.04 -16.83
C ASN A 120 -12.99 -7.52 -18.27
N LYS A 121 -11.93 -7.66 -19.10
CA LYS A 121 -11.84 -7.11 -20.47
C LYS A 121 -12.01 -5.59 -20.54
N GLN A 122 -11.58 -4.87 -19.50
CA GLN A 122 -11.62 -3.41 -19.38
C GLN A 122 -10.36 -2.72 -19.94
N MET A 123 -9.45 -3.46 -20.57
CA MET A 123 -8.30 -2.96 -21.31
C MET A 123 -8.32 -3.55 -22.71
N ASP A 124 -8.18 -2.68 -23.72
CA ASP A 124 -8.01 -3.12 -25.10
C ASP A 124 -6.53 -3.42 -25.43
N VAL A 125 -6.32 -3.96 -26.62
CA VAL A 125 -4.98 -4.35 -27.10
C VAL A 125 -4.05 -3.15 -27.25
N GLN A 126 -4.59 -1.96 -27.55
CA GLN A 126 -3.78 -0.75 -27.74
C GLN A 126 -3.29 -0.21 -26.39
N SER A 127 -4.18 -0.08 -25.41
CA SER A 127 -3.86 0.29 -24.03
C SER A 127 -2.76 -0.61 -23.45
N LEU A 128 -2.83 -1.92 -23.71
CA LEU A 128 -1.80 -2.88 -23.29
C LEU A 128 -0.47 -2.65 -24.04
N LYS A 129 -0.49 -2.41 -25.34
CA LYS A 129 0.71 -2.07 -26.13
C LYS A 129 1.37 -0.77 -25.66
N ASP A 130 0.57 0.23 -25.30
CA ASP A 130 1.06 1.57 -24.91
C ASP A 130 1.79 1.57 -23.57
N ILE A 131 1.41 0.67 -22.63
CA ILE A 131 2.07 0.52 -21.33
C ILE A 131 3.13 -0.59 -21.30
N TYR A 132 3.04 -1.59 -22.19
CA TYR A 132 3.93 -2.77 -22.16
C TYR A 132 5.43 -2.47 -22.13
N PRO A 133 5.97 -1.48 -22.88
CA PRO A 133 7.39 -1.12 -22.78
C PRO A 133 7.81 -0.65 -21.37
N ARG A 134 6.96 0.13 -20.69
CA ARG A 134 7.22 0.61 -19.32
C ARG A 134 7.06 -0.52 -18.30
N LEU A 135 6.04 -1.36 -18.44
CA LEU A 135 5.90 -2.57 -17.61
C LEU A 135 7.08 -3.55 -17.78
N LYS A 136 7.63 -3.68 -18.99
CA LYS A 136 8.83 -4.48 -19.27
C LYS A 136 10.08 -3.92 -18.58
N ALA A 137 10.26 -2.60 -18.59
CA ALA A 137 11.34 -1.94 -17.85
C ALA A 137 11.18 -2.16 -16.33
N TRP A 138 9.98 -1.95 -15.79
CA TRP A 138 9.68 -2.16 -14.36
C TRP A 138 9.91 -3.60 -13.89
N PHE A 139 9.44 -4.59 -14.67
CA PHE A 139 9.69 -6.00 -14.40
C PHE A 139 11.17 -6.34 -14.45
N HIS A 140 11.90 -5.82 -15.44
CA HIS A 140 13.34 -6.04 -15.57
C HIS A 140 14.11 -5.44 -14.37
N TRP A 141 13.79 -4.21 -13.98
CA TRP A 141 14.34 -3.56 -12.80
C TRP A 141 14.11 -4.39 -11.54
N TYR A 142 12.87 -4.85 -11.31
CA TYR A 142 12.52 -5.69 -10.16
C TYR A 142 13.32 -7.00 -10.12
N ASN A 143 13.30 -7.74 -11.23
CA ASN A 143 13.89 -9.07 -11.32
C ASN A 143 15.43 -9.06 -11.29
N THR A 144 16.05 -7.90 -11.59
CA THR A 144 17.51 -7.72 -11.49
C THR A 144 17.92 -7.15 -10.13
N THR A 145 17.40 -5.98 -9.75
CA THR A 145 17.90 -5.22 -8.58
C THR A 145 17.53 -5.86 -7.24
N GLN A 146 16.39 -6.55 -7.16
CA GLN A 146 15.87 -7.17 -5.93
C GLN A 146 16.21 -8.67 -5.82
N SER A 147 17.05 -9.20 -6.70
CA SER A 147 17.53 -10.60 -6.67
C SER A 147 18.26 -10.95 -5.36
N GLY A 148 18.14 -12.20 -4.89
CA GLY A 148 18.89 -12.73 -3.75
C GLY A 148 20.22 -13.39 -4.18
N GLU A 149 21.04 -13.80 -3.20
CA GLU A 149 22.33 -14.48 -3.48
C GLU A 149 22.14 -15.81 -4.24
N LEU A 150 21.01 -16.49 -4.05
CA LEU A 150 20.67 -17.71 -4.78
C LEU A 150 19.72 -17.42 -5.95
N SER A 151 19.93 -18.14 -7.06
CA SER A 151 18.98 -18.13 -8.19
C SER A 151 17.55 -18.43 -7.71
N SER A 152 16.56 -17.73 -8.28
CA SER A 152 15.13 -17.75 -7.90
C SER A 152 14.77 -17.24 -6.49
N THR A 153 15.73 -16.72 -5.73
CA THR A 153 15.46 -16.00 -4.46
C THR A 153 15.48 -14.49 -4.69
N PHE A 154 14.81 -13.75 -3.80
CA PHE A 154 14.70 -12.30 -3.85
C PHE A 154 14.77 -11.70 -2.44
N ARG A 155 15.22 -10.46 -2.34
CA ARG A 155 15.40 -9.76 -1.06
C ARG A 155 15.19 -8.26 -1.22
N TRP A 156 14.29 -7.69 -0.42
CA TRP A 156 14.06 -6.26 -0.33
C TRP A 156 15.36 -5.52 0.01
N ARG A 157 15.68 -4.46 -0.73
CA ARG A 157 16.74 -3.50 -0.37
C ARG A 157 16.23 -2.49 0.66
N GLY A 158 17.12 -1.65 1.20
CA GLY A 158 16.73 -0.59 2.13
C GLY A 158 16.28 -1.04 3.53
N ARG A 159 16.53 -2.30 3.94
CA ARG A 159 16.36 -2.69 5.36
C ARG A 159 17.30 -1.89 6.25
N GLY A 160 16.83 -1.49 7.43
CA GLY A 160 17.65 -0.87 8.46
C GLY A 160 18.84 -1.76 8.84
N ASP A 161 20.01 -1.17 9.08
CA ASP A 161 21.19 -1.91 9.51
C ASP A 161 21.36 -1.96 11.05
N ASN A 162 20.47 -1.26 11.79
CA ASN A 162 20.39 -1.20 13.24
C ASN A 162 21.75 -0.93 13.92
N LYS A 163 22.59 -0.07 13.31
CA LYS A 163 23.94 0.24 13.79
C LYS A 163 24.01 0.80 15.21
N ASP A 164 22.96 1.47 15.67
CA ASP A 164 22.86 2.00 17.04
C ASP A 164 22.22 1.00 18.03
N ASN A 165 21.76 -0.15 17.54
CA ASN A 165 21.02 -1.17 18.28
C ASN A 165 19.74 -0.62 18.95
N ARG A 166 19.05 0.36 18.37
CA ARG A 166 17.79 0.88 18.97
C ARG A 166 16.53 0.12 18.54
N GLU A 167 16.58 -0.60 17.42
CA GLU A 167 15.45 -1.36 16.90
C GLU A 167 15.43 -2.81 17.44
N LEU A 168 14.27 -3.31 17.87
CA LEU A 168 14.05 -4.70 18.27
C LEU A 168 14.15 -5.66 17.07
N ASN A 169 13.60 -5.27 15.92
CA ASN A 169 13.83 -5.87 14.60
C ASN A 169 14.04 -4.75 13.58
N PRO A 170 15.04 -4.82 12.68
CA PRO A 170 15.29 -3.70 11.77
C PRO A 170 14.21 -3.60 10.69
N ASP A 171 13.74 -2.40 10.40
CA ASP A 171 12.55 -2.23 9.55
C ASP A 171 12.78 -2.57 8.07
N THR A 172 11.68 -2.80 7.36
CA THR A 172 11.64 -3.14 5.92
C THR A 172 10.63 -2.24 5.20
N LEU A 173 10.83 -0.92 5.27
CA LEU A 173 9.96 0.14 4.68
C LEU A 173 9.68 -0.04 3.18
N THR A 174 10.59 -0.71 2.47
CA THR A 174 10.47 -1.06 1.06
C THR A 174 9.45 -2.17 0.81
N SER A 175 9.14 -3.00 1.79
CA SER A 175 8.09 -4.03 1.64
C SER A 175 6.67 -3.51 1.82
N GLY A 176 6.48 -2.32 2.40
CA GLY A 176 5.17 -1.81 2.81
C GLY A 176 4.57 -2.49 4.05
N LEU A 177 5.32 -3.39 4.70
CA LEU A 177 5.02 -3.95 6.01
C LEU A 177 6.17 -3.59 6.97
N ASP A 178 6.24 -2.30 7.28
CA ASP A 178 7.42 -1.58 7.79
C ASP A 178 8.12 -2.27 8.98
N ASP A 179 7.42 -2.46 10.09
CA ASP A 179 7.93 -3.08 11.33
C ASP A 179 7.67 -4.61 11.40
N TYR A 180 7.20 -5.25 10.32
CA TYR A 180 6.92 -6.68 10.32
C TYR A 180 8.21 -7.47 10.60
N PRO A 181 8.25 -8.33 11.64
CA PRO A 181 9.49 -8.94 12.08
C PRO A 181 10.04 -9.94 11.04
N ARG A 182 11.23 -9.66 10.52
CA ARG A 182 12.00 -10.53 9.63
C ARG A 182 13.26 -11.04 10.34
N ALA A 183 14.26 -11.52 9.59
CA ALA A 183 15.54 -11.92 10.15
C ALA A 183 16.14 -10.78 10.99
N THR A 184 16.46 -11.07 12.25
CA THR A 184 16.91 -10.07 13.23
C THR A 184 18.24 -9.41 12.91
N HIS A 185 19.10 -10.05 12.10
CA HIS A 185 20.40 -9.52 11.69
C HIS A 185 20.43 -9.47 10.16
N PRO A 186 20.18 -8.30 9.54
CA PRO A 186 20.09 -8.18 8.10
C PRO A 186 21.40 -8.55 7.39
N THR A 187 21.28 -9.25 6.27
CA THR A 187 22.43 -9.71 5.46
C THR A 187 22.03 -9.85 4.00
N ASP A 188 23.00 -9.92 3.09
CA ASP A 188 22.71 -10.19 1.67
C ASP A 188 22.10 -11.59 1.40
N LYS A 189 22.15 -12.47 2.42
CA LYS A 189 21.70 -13.88 2.39
C LYS A 189 20.25 -14.11 2.83
N GLU A 190 19.48 -13.05 3.02
CA GLU A 190 18.04 -13.18 3.29
C GLU A 190 17.24 -13.53 2.02
N TYR A 191 16.16 -14.31 2.18
CA TYR A 191 15.18 -14.57 1.11
C TYR A 191 13.79 -14.18 1.61
N HIS A 192 13.14 -13.22 0.94
CA HIS A 192 11.84 -12.66 1.34
C HIS A 192 10.70 -13.28 0.52
N LEU A 193 9.78 -13.94 1.22
CA LEU A 193 8.70 -14.76 0.67
C LEU A 193 7.65 -13.93 -0.07
N ASP A 194 7.27 -12.79 0.50
CA ASP A 194 6.33 -11.83 -0.07
C ASP A 194 6.84 -11.28 -1.41
N LEU A 195 8.10 -10.86 -1.47
CA LEU A 195 8.74 -10.37 -2.70
C LEU A 195 8.81 -11.45 -3.79
N ARG A 196 9.14 -12.70 -3.43
CA ARG A 196 9.09 -13.84 -4.36
C ARG A 196 7.69 -14.00 -4.97
N CYS A 197 6.63 -13.82 -4.18
CA CYS A 197 5.25 -13.91 -4.65
C CYS A 197 4.86 -12.71 -5.54
N TRP A 198 5.33 -11.50 -5.24
CA TRP A 198 5.15 -10.33 -6.12
C TRP A 198 5.80 -10.50 -7.49
N ILE A 199 7.00 -11.08 -7.56
CA ILE A 199 7.70 -11.29 -8.83
C ILE A 199 7.09 -12.45 -9.62
N TRP A 200 6.55 -13.49 -8.95
CA TRP A 200 5.68 -14.48 -9.59
C TRP A 200 4.46 -13.83 -10.26
N LEU A 201 3.73 -12.98 -9.52
CA LEU A 201 2.53 -12.30 -10.02
C LEU A 201 2.87 -11.41 -11.23
N ALA A 202 4.00 -10.71 -11.16
CA ALA A 202 4.51 -9.90 -12.25
C ALA A 202 4.85 -10.73 -13.49
N ALA A 203 5.53 -11.87 -13.33
CA ALA A 203 5.87 -12.77 -14.43
C ALA A 203 4.61 -13.37 -15.08
N ASP A 204 3.64 -13.85 -14.29
CA ASP A 204 2.38 -14.39 -14.80
C ASP A 204 1.60 -13.34 -15.61
N ILE A 205 1.42 -12.12 -15.08
CA ILE A 205 0.72 -11.03 -15.79
C ILE A 205 1.49 -10.63 -17.04
N MET A 206 2.81 -10.45 -16.95
CA MET A 206 3.63 -10.06 -18.10
C MET A 206 3.60 -11.11 -19.21
N SER A 207 3.50 -12.40 -18.89
CA SER A 207 3.31 -13.46 -19.89
C SER A 207 1.98 -13.29 -20.65
N ARG A 208 0.90 -13.00 -19.94
CA ARG A 208 -0.44 -12.78 -20.50
C ARG A 208 -0.50 -11.51 -21.34
N ILE A 209 0.17 -10.43 -20.92
CA ILE A 209 0.30 -9.20 -21.70
C ILE A 209 1.14 -9.46 -22.97
N ALA A 210 2.32 -10.09 -22.84
CA ALA A 210 3.20 -10.41 -23.97
C ALA A 210 2.47 -11.23 -25.05
N ASN A 211 1.62 -12.17 -24.65
CA ASN A 211 0.75 -12.92 -25.56
C ASN A 211 -0.26 -12.03 -26.32
N VAL A 212 -0.89 -11.06 -25.64
CA VAL A 212 -1.88 -10.15 -26.25
C VAL A 212 -1.23 -9.10 -27.16
N VAL A 213 -0.06 -8.58 -26.81
CA VAL A 213 0.64 -7.56 -27.62
C VAL A 213 1.40 -8.14 -28.81
N GLY A 214 1.69 -9.46 -28.80
CA GLY A 214 2.36 -10.17 -29.89
C GLY A 214 3.88 -10.32 -29.73
N ASP A 215 4.38 -10.48 -28.50
CA ASP A 215 5.81 -10.67 -28.18
C ASP A 215 6.08 -12.12 -27.69
N PRO A 216 6.16 -13.11 -28.60
CA PRO A 216 6.31 -14.52 -28.23
C PRO A 216 7.64 -14.84 -27.56
N HIS A 217 8.69 -14.05 -27.82
CA HIS A 217 10.00 -14.23 -27.20
C HIS A 217 9.96 -13.86 -25.72
N MET A 218 9.44 -12.67 -25.37
CA MET A 218 9.31 -12.30 -23.97
C MET A 218 8.24 -13.13 -23.25
N LYS A 219 7.14 -13.48 -23.93
CA LYS A 219 6.13 -14.42 -23.40
C LYS A 219 6.79 -15.67 -22.82
N ALA A 220 7.63 -16.35 -23.59
CA ALA A 220 8.31 -17.57 -23.16
C ALA A 220 9.24 -17.35 -21.95
N GLN A 221 9.92 -16.21 -21.87
CA GLN A 221 10.75 -15.86 -20.70
C GLN A 221 9.90 -15.64 -19.45
N TYR A 222 8.82 -14.87 -19.56
CA TYR A 222 7.90 -14.61 -18.45
C TYR A 222 7.18 -15.89 -17.98
N GLU A 223 6.73 -16.76 -18.90
CA GLU A 223 6.16 -18.08 -18.56
C GLU A 223 7.20 -18.96 -17.84
N GLY A 224 8.45 -18.98 -18.30
CA GLY A 224 9.54 -19.69 -17.63
C GLY A 224 9.77 -19.21 -16.19
N THR A 225 9.78 -17.89 -15.97
CA THR A 225 9.88 -17.31 -14.63
C THR A 225 8.65 -17.61 -13.77
N ALA A 226 7.44 -17.47 -14.32
CA ALA A 226 6.19 -17.75 -13.62
C ALA A 226 6.11 -19.23 -13.20
N HIS A 227 6.43 -20.18 -14.09
CA HIS A 227 6.48 -21.61 -13.76
C HIS A 227 7.53 -21.92 -12.69
N LEU A 228 8.75 -21.36 -12.80
CA LEU A 228 9.80 -21.56 -11.80
C LEU A 228 9.36 -21.06 -10.41
N LEU A 229 8.70 -19.90 -10.34
CA LEU A 229 8.21 -19.36 -9.07
C LEU A 229 6.89 -19.98 -8.59
N ALA A 230 6.15 -20.67 -9.47
CA ALA A 230 4.97 -21.47 -9.11
C ALA A 230 5.32 -22.86 -8.55
N ASP A 231 6.52 -23.38 -8.83
CA ASP A 231 6.94 -24.72 -8.40
C ASP A 231 6.83 -24.86 -6.87
N ASN A 232 5.89 -25.71 -6.44
CA ASN A 232 5.57 -25.92 -5.03
C ASN A 232 6.74 -26.63 -4.31
N SER A 233 7.47 -27.53 -4.97
CA SER A 233 8.64 -28.21 -4.38
C SER A 233 9.79 -27.24 -4.12
N LEU A 234 10.02 -26.29 -5.04
CA LEU A 234 11.02 -25.24 -4.90
C LEU A 234 10.63 -24.22 -3.82
N LEU A 235 9.36 -23.78 -3.82
CA LEU A 235 8.81 -22.90 -2.77
C LEU A 235 8.98 -23.54 -1.40
N GLU A 236 8.61 -24.82 -1.25
CA GLU A 236 8.73 -25.55 0.01
C GLU A 236 10.18 -25.73 0.45
N ARG A 237 11.08 -26.13 -0.46
CA ARG A 237 12.51 -26.29 -0.17
C ARG A 237 13.17 -25.00 0.34
N LEU A 238 12.70 -23.84 -0.10
CA LEU A 238 13.27 -22.54 0.25
C LEU A 238 12.60 -21.86 1.45
N HIS A 239 11.30 -22.10 1.68
CA HIS A 239 10.51 -21.30 2.61
C HIS A 239 9.65 -22.11 3.59
N TRP A 240 9.42 -23.41 3.42
CA TRP A 240 8.49 -24.15 4.27
C TRP A 240 9.19 -24.76 5.50
N SER A 241 8.64 -24.52 6.69
CA SER A 241 9.00 -25.25 7.90
C SER A 241 8.03 -26.38 8.20
N GLU A 242 8.56 -27.59 8.33
CA GLU A 242 7.79 -28.76 8.77
C GLU A 242 7.49 -28.77 10.28
N SER A 243 8.23 -28.02 11.12
CA SER A 243 7.88 -27.87 12.54
C SER A 243 6.73 -26.91 12.76
N ASP A 244 6.77 -25.77 12.06
CA ASP A 244 5.88 -24.63 12.31
C ASP A 244 4.65 -24.64 11.38
N LYS A 245 4.65 -25.52 10.36
CA LYS A 245 3.59 -25.66 9.33
C LYS A 245 3.25 -24.33 8.64
N ALA A 246 4.29 -23.55 8.32
CA ALA A 246 4.19 -22.25 7.68
C ALA A 246 5.27 -22.07 6.60
N TYR A 247 4.99 -21.22 5.61
CA TYR A 247 6.01 -20.64 4.74
C TYR A 247 6.59 -19.39 5.42
N CYS A 248 7.90 -19.16 5.35
CA CYS A 248 8.60 -18.13 6.12
C CYS A 248 9.71 -17.48 5.28
N ASP A 249 10.17 -16.29 5.70
CA ASP A 249 11.43 -15.73 5.23
C ASP A 249 12.62 -16.57 5.72
N TYR A 250 13.77 -16.42 5.06
CA TYR A 250 15.04 -17.01 5.48
C TYR A 250 16.05 -15.90 5.77
N GLY A 251 16.91 -16.08 6.77
CA GLY A 251 18.01 -15.13 7.04
C GLY A 251 18.79 -15.42 8.31
N TYR A 252 19.68 -14.48 8.68
CA TYR A 252 20.49 -14.58 9.89
C TYR A 252 19.67 -14.12 11.11
N HIS A 253 19.15 -15.08 11.88
CA HIS A 253 18.10 -14.86 12.87
C HIS A 253 18.43 -15.44 14.23
N SER A 254 18.08 -14.69 15.28
CA SER A 254 18.00 -15.12 16.67
C SER A 254 16.56 -15.01 17.15
N THR A 255 16.07 -16.09 17.77
CA THR A 255 14.74 -16.15 18.38
C THR A 255 14.68 -15.51 19.77
N ASN A 256 15.78 -14.92 20.26
CA ASN A 256 15.86 -14.35 21.60
C ASN A 256 16.63 -13.02 21.60
N VAL A 257 15.89 -11.95 21.31
CA VAL A 257 16.34 -10.55 21.38
C VAL A 257 15.35 -9.75 22.24
N SER A 258 15.82 -8.72 22.93
CA SER A 258 14.94 -7.81 23.69
C SER A 258 15.50 -6.40 23.74
N LEU A 259 14.63 -5.39 23.80
CA LEU A 259 15.05 -4.06 24.26
C LEU A 259 15.32 -4.13 25.78
N VAL A 260 16.39 -3.49 26.22
CA VAL A 260 16.77 -3.32 27.63
C VAL A 260 17.23 -1.89 27.86
N GLU A 261 16.93 -1.32 29.02
CA GLU A 261 17.44 0.00 29.38
C GLU A 261 18.97 -0.06 29.57
N ASP A 262 19.70 0.90 28.99
CA ASP A 262 21.17 0.95 29.03
C ASP A 262 21.74 1.67 30.28
N GLY A 263 20.86 2.17 31.16
CA GLY A 263 21.20 2.94 32.36
C GLY A 263 21.34 4.46 32.11
N SER A 264 21.15 4.93 30.88
CA SER A 264 21.02 6.36 30.54
C SER A 264 19.55 6.81 30.39
N GLY A 265 18.60 5.90 30.61
CA GLY A 265 17.17 6.08 30.33
C GLY A 265 16.75 5.64 28.92
N HIS A 266 17.70 5.26 28.06
CA HIS A 266 17.43 4.80 26.70
C HIS A 266 17.37 3.28 26.60
N TYR A 267 16.60 2.78 25.64
CA TYR A 267 16.50 1.37 25.33
C TYR A 267 17.43 0.96 24.19
N VAL A 268 18.18 -0.11 24.40
CA VAL A 268 19.03 -0.76 23.40
C VAL A 268 18.68 -2.24 23.27
N ARG A 269 18.75 -2.78 22.07
CA ARG A 269 18.55 -4.17 21.77
C ARG A 269 19.72 -5.00 22.28
N LYS A 270 19.38 -6.03 23.04
CA LYS A 270 20.26 -7.10 23.48
C LYS A 270 19.92 -8.41 22.77
N VAL A 271 20.95 -9.12 22.34
CA VAL A 271 20.85 -10.44 21.71
C VAL A 271 21.31 -11.48 22.75
N TRP A 272 20.42 -12.39 23.13
CA TRP A 272 20.67 -13.37 24.20
C TRP A 272 21.10 -14.73 23.65
N THR A 273 20.53 -15.14 22.52
CA THR A 273 20.95 -16.33 21.77
C THR A 273 21.69 -15.87 20.50
N PRO A 274 22.90 -16.38 20.19
CA PRO A 274 23.58 -16.03 18.95
C PRO A 274 22.73 -16.37 17.71
N PRO A 275 22.67 -15.47 16.70
CA PRO A 275 21.94 -15.74 15.47
C PRO A 275 22.56 -16.86 14.63
N THR A 276 21.70 -17.56 13.89
CA THR A 276 22.05 -18.60 12.91
C THR A 276 21.28 -18.37 11.61
N TYR A 277 21.74 -18.93 10.49
CA TYR A 277 20.98 -18.89 9.23
C TYR A 277 19.86 -19.93 9.27
N GLN A 278 18.61 -19.47 9.29
CA GLN A 278 17.41 -20.30 9.46
C GLN A 278 16.16 -19.65 8.84
N LEU A 279 15.07 -20.43 8.77
CA LEU A 279 13.74 -19.89 8.48
C LEU A 279 13.22 -19.11 9.70
N THR A 280 12.58 -17.97 9.47
CA THR A 280 12.07 -17.07 10.52
C THR A 280 10.60 -17.35 10.82
N CYS A 281 10.30 -18.60 11.22
CA CYS A 281 8.93 -19.10 11.36
C CYS A 281 8.29 -18.82 12.72
N ASP A 282 9.03 -18.30 13.69
CA ASP A 282 8.55 -17.77 14.97
C ASP A 282 7.65 -16.52 14.82
N GLN A 283 7.49 -16.04 13.57
CA GLN A 283 6.81 -14.81 13.18
C GLN A 283 5.61 -15.06 12.24
N LEU A 284 4.70 -15.95 12.64
CA LEU A 284 3.47 -16.22 11.90
C LEU A 284 2.59 -14.96 11.79
N GLY A 285 2.31 -14.53 10.56
CA GLY A 285 1.54 -13.34 10.22
C GLY A 285 1.28 -13.24 8.71
N TYR A 286 1.03 -12.03 8.22
CA TYR A 286 0.69 -11.77 6.81
C TYR A 286 1.72 -12.28 5.79
N VAL A 287 3.03 -12.15 6.06
CA VAL A 287 4.09 -12.56 5.11
C VAL A 287 3.98 -14.06 4.79
N ASN A 288 3.68 -14.89 5.79
CA ASN A 288 3.54 -16.34 5.63
C ASN A 288 2.38 -16.76 4.73
N LEU A 289 1.40 -15.86 4.51
CA LEU A 289 0.20 -16.12 3.71
C LEU A 289 0.34 -15.74 2.23
N PHE A 290 1.43 -15.09 1.80
CA PHE A 290 1.55 -14.61 0.41
C PHE A 290 1.38 -15.70 -0.67
N PRO A 291 1.96 -16.91 -0.54
CA PRO A 291 1.72 -17.99 -1.51
C PRO A 291 0.25 -18.40 -1.62
N PHE A 292 -0.47 -18.36 -0.50
CA PHE A 292 -1.91 -18.63 -0.43
C PHE A 292 -2.73 -17.48 -1.04
N MET A 293 -2.45 -16.23 -0.67
CA MET A 293 -3.18 -15.05 -1.15
C MET A 293 -3.12 -14.89 -2.68
N PHE A 294 -2.05 -15.38 -3.29
CA PHE A 294 -1.82 -15.29 -4.73
C PHE A 294 -2.21 -16.56 -5.51
N GLY A 295 -2.64 -17.63 -4.84
CA GLY A 295 -3.05 -18.89 -5.50
C GLY A 295 -1.88 -19.74 -6.01
N ILE A 296 -0.69 -19.60 -5.41
CA ILE A 296 0.53 -20.31 -5.83
C ILE A 296 0.53 -21.76 -5.35
N ILE A 297 -0.10 -22.03 -4.19
CA ILE A 297 -0.14 -23.38 -3.60
C ILE A 297 -1.15 -24.23 -4.37
N ASP A 298 -0.77 -25.45 -4.78
CA ASP A 298 -1.71 -26.35 -5.45
C ASP A 298 -2.90 -26.71 -4.55
N ALA A 299 -4.12 -26.76 -5.10
CA ALA A 299 -5.34 -27.05 -4.34
C ALA A 299 -5.31 -28.41 -3.61
N ASN A 300 -4.55 -29.37 -4.14
CA ASN A 300 -4.33 -30.70 -3.57
C ASN A 300 -3.11 -30.79 -2.64
N ASN A 301 -2.32 -29.72 -2.50
CA ASN A 301 -1.20 -29.68 -1.58
C ASN A 301 -1.74 -29.72 -0.13
N THR A 302 -1.24 -30.65 0.68
CA THR A 302 -1.67 -30.81 2.08
C THR A 302 -1.38 -29.57 2.92
N LYS A 303 -0.38 -28.77 2.53
CA LYS A 303 0.07 -27.55 3.22
C LYS A 303 -0.97 -26.43 3.19
N LEU A 304 -1.84 -26.41 2.19
CA LEU A 304 -3.01 -25.53 2.13
C LEU A 304 -3.96 -25.75 3.33
N GLY A 305 -4.07 -27.00 3.81
CA GLY A 305 -4.91 -27.34 4.96
C GLY A 305 -4.45 -26.62 6.23
N TYR A 306 -3.15 -26.73 6.55
CA TYR A 306 -2.54 -26.08 7.72
C TYR A 306 -2.63 -24.55 7.65
N ILE A 307 -2.45 -23.95 6.47
CA ILE A 307 -2.57 -22.50 6.31
C ILE A 307 -4.00 -22.03 6.59
N LEU A 308 -5.02 -22.77 6.14
CA LEU A 308 -6.41 -22.49 6.47
C LEU A 308 -6.74 -22.72 7.95
N ASP A 309 -6.07 -23.67 8.63
CA ASP A 309 -6.17 -23.80 10.09
C ASP A 309 -5.59 -22.57 10.80
N SER A 310 -4.38 -22.14 10.44
CA SER A 310 -3.71 -20.97 11.02
C SER A 310 -4.49 -19.67 10.78
N ILE A 311 -5.09 -19.49 9.60
CA ILE A 311 -5.97 -18.35 9.30
C ILE A 311 -7.19 -18.35 10.23
N HIS A 312 -7.84 -19.50 10.45
CA HIS A 312 -9.08 -19.60 11.23
C HIS A 312 -8.86 -19.75 12.76
N ASN A 313 -7.60 -19.81 13.20
CA ASN A 313 -7.26 -20.01 14.61
C ASN A 313 -7.31 -18.70 15.42
N SER A 314 -8.26 -18.60 16.36
CA SER A 314 -8.47 -17.44 17.23
C SER A 314 -7.35 -17.21 18.26
N SER A 315 -6.61 -18.26 18.61
CA SER A 315 -5.39 -18.15 19.44
C SER A 315 -4.19 -17.63 18.66
N GLN A 316 -4.29 -17.53 17.32
CA GLN A 316 -3.25 -17.01 16.43
C GLN A 316 -3.75 -15.73 15.75
N MET A 317 -4.26 -15.85 14.51
CA MET A 317 -4.53 -14.70 13.63
C MET A 317 -6.01 -14.29 13.57
N TRP A 318 -6.96 -15.17 13.88
CA TRP A 318 -8.39 -14.92 13.68
C TRP A 318 -8.99 -13.96 14.73
N THR A 319 -9.88 -13.08 14.28
CA THR A 319 -10.65 -12.15 15.12
C THR A 319 -12.08 -11.99 14.58
N ASN A 320 -12.98 -11.41 15.40
CA ASN A 320 -14.34 -11.05 14.99
C ASN A 320 -14.40 -9.79 14.10
N TYR A 321 -13.26 -9.17 13.80
CA TYR A 321 -13.14 -7.88 13.11
C TYR A 321 -12.32 -7.97 11.80
N GLY A 322 -11.70 -9.13 11.54
CA GLY A 322 -10.74 -9.35 10.46
C GLY A 322 -9.55 -10.22 10.91
N LEU A 323 -8.55 -10.38 10.05
CA LEU A 323 -7.33 -11.16 10.33
C LEU A 323 -6.19 -10.26 10.80
N ARG A 324 -5.50 -10.65 11.88
CA ARG A 324 -4.31 -9.95 12.42
C ARG A 324 -3.15 -9.90 11.44
N SER A 325 -2.38 -8.81 11.46
CA SER A 325 -1.07 -8.72 10.80
C SER A 325 -0.06 -9.71 11.34
N LEU A 326 -0.07 -9.95 12.65
CA LEU A 326 0.84 -10.87 13.33
C LEU A 326 0.08 -11.72 14.38
N SER A 327 0.42 -13.00 14.48
CA SER A 327 -0.18 -13.96 15.40
C SER A 327 0.05 -13.56 16.86
N LYS A 328 -0.96 -13.75 17.72
CA LYS A 328 -0.85 -13.62 19.18
C LYS A 328 0.22 -14.52 19.82
N THR A 329 0.68 -15.55 19.11
CA THR A 329 1.76 -16.46 19.55
C THR A 329 3.16 -15.95 19.21
N SER A 330 3.30 -14.89 18.40
CA SER A 330 4.60 -14.30 18.08
C SER A 330 5.17 -13.57 19.30
N PHE A 331 6.50 -13.64 19.48
CA PHE A 331 7.21 -12.81 20.45
C PHE A 331 7.00 -11.31 20.21
N TYR A 332 6.79 -10.86 18.96
CA TYR A 332 6.68 -9.45 18.58
C TYR A 332 5.25 -8.91 18.59
N TYR A 333 4.25 -9.75 18.88
CA TYR A 333 2.86 -9.30 18.97
C TYR A 333 2.71 -8.13 19.96
N ASN A 334 2.15 -7.03 19.47
CA ASN A 334 1.95 -5.78 20.18
C ASN A 334 3.24 -5.21 20.85
N LYS A 335 4.42 -5.44 20.27
CA LYS A 335 5.69 -4.87 20.76
C LYS A 335 6.16 -3.69 19.94
N TYR A 336 6.44 -2.61 20.66
CA TYR A 336 7.20 -1.45 20.18
C TYR A 336 8.52 -1.89 19.52
N ASN A 337 8.94 -1.18 18.47
CA ASN A 337 10.21 -1.46 17.82
C ASN A 337 11.39 -0.76 18.51
N SER A 338 11.17 0.41 19.09
CA SER A 338 12.14 1.18 19.87
C SER A 338 11.45 1.84 21.07
N GLU A 339 12.09 2.84 21.68
CA GLU A 339 11.51 3.62 22.78
C GLU A 339 10.24 4.41 22.38
N HIS A 340 10.07 4.70 21.07
CA HIS A 340 9.03 5.61 20.57
C HIS A 340 8.21 5.08 19.38
N GLU A 341 8.57 3.92 18.82
CA GLU A 341 7.87 3.32 17.67
C GLU A 341 6.86 2.28 18.14
N GLU A 342 5.58 2.64 18.10
CA GLU A 342 4.45 1.77 18.47
C GLU A 342 4.30 0.60 17.46
N PRO A 343 3.72 -0.55 17.88
CA PRO A 343 3.48 -1.68 16.98
C PRO A 343 2.48 -1.34 15.85
N TYR A 344 2.87 -1.58 14.59
CA TYR A 344 2.09 -1.18 13.41
C TYR A 344 1.57 -2.41 12.63
N TRP A 345 2.46 -3.22 12.05
CA TRP A 345 2.21 -4.53 11.44
C TRP A 345 2.38 -5.70 12.42
N ARG A 346 2.30 -5.42 13.72
CA ARG A 346 2.55 -6.36 14.83
C ARG A 346 1.30 -6.80 15.58
N GLY A 347 0.12 -6.72 14.96
CA GLY A 347 -1.12 -7.25 15.53
C GLY A 347 -2.38 -6.70 14.88
N ASN A 348 -2.39 -5.39 14.58
CA ASN A 348 -3.55 -4.68 14.01
C ASN A 348 -4.02 -5.27 12.69
N ILE A 349 -5.28 -5.00 12.35
CA ILE A 349 -5.99 -5.56 11.21
C ILE A 349 -5.96 -4.54 10.06
N TRP A 350 -5.38 -4.94 8.93
CA TRP A 350 -5.20 -4.11 7.75
C TRP A 350 -6.05 -4.61 6.58
N ILE A 351 -6.84 -3.71 5.97
CA ILE A 351 -7.89 -4.07 5.00
C ILE A 351 -7.32 -4.50 3.64
N ASN A 352 -6.20 -3.90 3.21
CA ASN A 352 -5.50 -4.25 1.97
C ASN A 352 -5.03 -5.73 1.95
N ILE A 353 -4.41 -6.21 3.03
CA ILE A 353 -3.99 -7.62 3.14
C ILE A 353 -5.19 -8.53 3.42
N ASN A 354 -6.15 -8.12 4.24
CA ASN A 354 -7.39 -8.88 4.44
C ASN A 354 -8.16 -9.10 3.12
N TYR A 355 -8.17 -8.11 2.21
CA TYR A 355 -8.70 -8.26 0.86
C TYR A 355 -7.95 -9.32 0.05
N LEU A 356 -6.62 -9.39 0.16
CA LEU A 356 -5.80 -10.44 -0.49
C LEU A 356 -6.04 -11.83 0.11
N VAL A 357 -6.24 -11.93 1.44
CA VAL A 357 -6.68 -13.17 2.09
C VAL A 357 -8.06 -13.61 1.58
N LEU A 358 -9.02 -12.68 1.47
CA LEU A 358 -10.33 -12.97 0.88
C LEU A 358 -10.25 -13.38 -0.60
N ARG A 359 -9.31 -12.81 -1.38
CA ARG A 359 -9.04 -13.22 -2.78
C ARG A 359 -8.50 -14.66 -2.83
N GLY A 360 -7.55 -15.01 -1.97
CA GLY A 360 -7.04 -16.38 -1.84
C GLY A 360 -8.12 -17.38 -1.40
N LEU A 361 -8.84 -17.07 -0.33
CA LEU A 361 -9.97 -17.88 0.17
C LEU A 361 -11.04 -18.10 -0.91
N ARG A 362 -11.38 -17.06 -1.68
CA ARG A 362 -12.34 -17.17 -2.78
C ARG A 362 -11.81 -18.07 -3.89
N HIS A 363 -10.54 -17.92 -4.28
CA HIS A 363 -9.90 -18.76 -5.28
C HIS A 363 -9.96 -20.25 -4.92
N TYR A 364 -9.56 -20.61 -3.70
CA TYR A 364 -9.60 -22.00 -3.23
C TYR A 364 -11.03 -22.53 -2.96
N ALA A 365 -12.02 -21.65 -2.75
CA ALA A 365 -13.43 -22.02 -2.70
C ALA A 365 -14.03 -22.32 -4.09
N ASP A 366 -13.55 -21.65 -5.14
CA ASP A 366 -14.07 -21.78 -6.51
C ASP A 366 -13.45 -22.96 -7.31
N ILE A 367 -12.32 -23.52 -6.86
CA ILE A 367 -11.64 -24.64 -7.55
C ILE A 367 -11.75 -25.98 -6.80
N PRO A 368 -11.74 -27.14 -7.50
CA PRO A 368 -11.77 -28.45 -6.86
C PRO A 368 -10.51 -28.73 -6.03
N GLY A 369 -10.70 -29.22 -4.80
CA GLY A 369 -9.62 -29.70 -3.92
C GLY A 369 -10.13 -30.11 -2.54
N PRO A 370 -9.35 -30.84 -1.74
CA PRO A 370 -9.73 -31.32 -0.40
C PRO A 370 -10.13 -30.19 0.57
N ASN A 371 -9.61 -28.97 0.34
CA ASN A 371 -9.85 -27.81 1.20
C ASN A 371 -10.97 -26.87 0.72
N GLN A 372 -11.65 -27.18 -0.39
CA GLN A 372 -12.60 -26.26 -1.05
C GLN A 372 -13.71 -25.75 -0.11
N SER A 373 -14.41 -26.66 0.57
CA SER A 373 -15.48 -26.29 1.51
C SER A 373 -14.98 -25.52 2.73
N LYS A 374 -13.75 -25.79 3.19
CA LYS A 374 -13.10 -25.08 4.30
C LYS A 374 -12.78 -23.64 3.91
N ALA A 375 -12.19 -23.43 2.74
CA ALA A 375 -11.94 -22.10 2.18
C ALA A 375 -13.22 -21.30 1.98
N ALA A 376 -14.30 -21.94 1.50
CA ALA A 376 -15.61 -21.30 1.32
C ALA A 376 -16.26 -20.85 2.65
N LEU A 377 -16.12 -21.63 3.72
CA LEU A 377 -16.60 -21.28 5.06
C LEU A 377 -15.84 -20.07 5.61
N ILE A 378 -14.51 -20.16 5.65
CA ILE A 378 -13.62 -19.10 6.18
C ILE A 378 -13.78 -17.81 5.37
N TYR A 379 -13.95 -17.89 4.04
CA TYR A 379 -14.27 -16.73 3.19
C TYR A 379 -15.52 -15.98 3.68
N LYS A 380 -16.61 -16.72 3.93
CA LYS A 380 -17.90 -16.14 4.32
C LYS A 380 -17.80 -15.45 5.67
N GLU A 381 -17.19 -16.11 6.65
CA GLU A 381 -17.05 -15.57 8.01
C GLU A 381 -16.12 -14.36 8.05
N LEU A 382 -14.92 -14.46 7.46
CA LEU A 382 -13.95 -13.35 7.45
C LEU A 382 -14.51 -12.12 6.75
N ARG A 383 -15.20 -12.31 5.62
CA ARG A 383 -15.84 -11.22 4.87
C ARG A 383 -16.89 -10.49 5.71
N ASN A 384 -17.69 -11.23 6.48
CA ASN A 384 -18.71 -10.63 7.33
C ASN A 384 -18.07 -9.85 8.49
N ASN A 385 -17.13 -10.47 9.21
CA ASN A 385 -16.38 -9.84 10.30
C ASN A 385 -15.76 -8.48 9.89
N ILE A 386 -15.12 -8.42 8.72
CA ILE A 386 -14.52 -7.18 8.19
C ILE A 386 -15.60 -6.14 7.87
N ILE A 387 -16.65 -6.51 7.13
CA ILE A 387 -17.69 -5.56 6.70
C ILE A 387 -18.47 -5.01 7.89
N GLU A 388 -18.84 -5.87 8.84
CA GLU A 388 -19.57 -5.48 10.05
C GLU A 388 -18.73 -4.52 10.90
N ASN A 389 -17.45 -4.83 11.15
CA ASN A 389 -16.57 -3.95 11.92
C ASN A 389 -16.29 -2.61 11.22
N MET A 390 -15.93 -2.63 9.92
CA MET A 390 -15.70 -1.40 9.16
C MET A 390 -16.95 -0.50 9.10
N PHE A 391 -18.14 -1.10 8.97
CA PHE A 391 -19.40 -0.35 8.96
C PHE A 391 -19.74 0.22 10.34
N THR A 392 -19.59 -0.57 11.41
CA THR A 392 -19.80 -0.09 12.79
C THR A 392 -18.89 1.10 13.12
N GLU A 393 -17.62 1.02 12.74
CA GLU A 393 -16.67 2.12 12.98
C GLU A 393 -16.94 3.33 12.09
N TYR A 394 -17.36 3.13 10.84
CA TYR A 394 -17.81 4.23 9.98
C TYR A 394 -19.03 4.96 10.55
N GLU A 395 -20.04 4.24 11.04
CA GLU A 395 -21.21 4.84 11.70
C GLU A 395 -20.83 5.55 13.02
N ARG A 396 -19.85 5.00 13.76
CA ARG A 396 -19.38 5.56 15.04
C ARG A 396 -18.55 6.84 14.87
N THR A 397 -17.72 6.93 13.82
CA THR A 397 -16.74 8.03 13.69
C THR A 397 -16.94 8.92 12.46
N GLY A 398 -17.70 8.48 11.46
CA GLY A 398 -17.85 9.13 10.15
C GLY A 398 -16.73 8.83 9.15
N PHE A 399 -15.80 7.91 9.46
CA PHE A 399 -14.60 7.66 8.66
C PHE A 399 -14.28 6.17 8.47
N VAL A 400 -13.59 5.84 7.38
CA VAL A 400 -12.86 4.57 7.23
C VAL A 400 -11.44 4.80 7.75
N TRP A 401 -10.86 3.82 8.41
CA TRP A 401 -9.55 3.95 9.06
C TRP A 401 -8.51 3.07 8.38
N GLU A 402 -7.26 3.47 8.52
CA GLU A 402 -6.08 2.77 8.01
C GLU A 402 -5.96 1.34 8.57
N GLN A 403 -6.15 1.20 9.89
CA GLN A 403 -6.05 -0.06 10.61
C GLN A 403 -7.06 -0.14 11.76
N TYR A 404 -7.37 -1.37 12.19
CA TYR A 404 -8.33 -1.67 13.25
C TYR A 404 -7.68 -2.51 14.35
N ASN A 405 -7.96 -2.19 15.61
CA ASN A 405 -7.42 -2.91 16.74
C ASN A 405 -7.93 -4.36 16.81
N ASP A 406 -7.03 -5.31 16.97
CA ASP A 406 -7.30 -6.76 16.86
C ASP A 406 -8.09 -7.40 18.01
N THR A 407 -8.33 -6.61 19.07
CA THR A 407 -8.93 -7.07 20.33
C THR A 407 -10.27 -6.37 20.59
N THR A 408 -10.38 -5.08 20.26
CA THR A 408 -11.60 -4.29 20.42
C THR A 408 -12.40 -4.09 19.13
N GLY A 409 -11.78 -4.23 17.95
CA GLY A 409 -12.38 -3.84 16.67
C GLY A 409 -12.32 -2.33 16.40
N ASN A 410 -12.06 -1.52 17.43
CA ASN A 410 -12.00 -0.06 17.33
C ASN A 410 -10.95 0.38 16.30
N SER A 411 -11.30 1.45 15.60
CA SER A 411 -10.41 2.27 14.79
C SER A 411 -9.15 2.68 15.52
N THR A 412 -8.01 2.54 14.86
CA THR A 412 -6.73 3.09 15.31
C THR A 412 -6.07 3.85 14.16
N ASP A 413 -5.37 4.93 14.49
CA ASP A 413 -4.54 5.72 13.59
C ASP A 413 -5.29 6.58 12.54
N VAL A 414 -4.92 6.53 11.25
CA VAL A 414 -5.27 7.56 10.26
C VAL A 414 -6.65 7.36 9.61
N ASN A 415 -7.35 8.48 9.35
CA ASN A 415 -8.63 8.52 8.64
C ASN A 415 -8.52 8.64 7.10
N ILE A 416 -9.40 7.90 6.41
CA ILE A 416 -9.59 7.87 4.95
C ILE A 416 -11.06 8.24 4.61
N PRO A 417 -11.34 9.40 3.99
CA PRO A 417 -12.70 9.75 3.59
C PRO A 417 -13.14 9.03 2.29
N PHE A 418 -14.35 8.47 2.30
CA PHE A 418 -14.91 7.59 1.25
C PHE A 418 -16.03 8.27 0.42
N ASP A 419 -16.28 7.83 -0.83
CA ASP A 419 -17.22 8.48 -1.78
C ASP A 419 -17.58 7.61 -3.03
N HIS A 420 -18.66 7.94 -3.77
CA HIS A 420 -19.22 7.20 -4.94
C HIS A 420 -19.81 8.13 -6.07
N HIS A 421 -19.66 7.76 -7.38
CA HIS A 421 -20.35 8.28 -8.62
C HIS A 421 -19.89 9.64 -9.24
N PHE A 422 -19.66 9.90 -10.56
CA PHE A 422 -19.98 9.29 -11.88
C PHE A 422 -18.87 9.38 -13.01
N HIS A 423 -19.12 9.72 -14.30
CA HIS A 423 -18.47 9.18 -15.54
C HIS A 423 -16.96 9.46 -15.94
N THR A 424 -16.61 9.82 -17.20
CA THR A 424 -15.38 9.36 -17.93
C THR A 424 -14.64 10.32 -18.92
N GLU A 425 -13.36 10.01 -19.26
CA GLU A 425 -12.43 10.57 -20.31
C GLU A 425 -11.72 11.93 -20.01
N PRO A 426 -10.63 12.35 -20.72
CA PRO A 426 -9.27 11.78 -20.85
C PRO A 426 -8.28 12.26 -19.74
N ILE A 427 -6.96 11.97 -19.78
CA ILE A 427 -5.96 12.12 -18.66
C ILE A 427 -6.27 13.26 -17.68
N LEU A 428 -6.10 14.50 -18.13
CA LEU A 428 -6.87 15.70 -17.80
C LEU A 428 -6.37 16.70 -18.86
N PRO A 429 -7.21 17.30 -19.72
CA PRO A 429 -6.75 18.36 -20.63
C PRO A 429 -6.00 19.47 -19.88
N PHE A 430 -5.04 20.15 -20.52
CA PHE A 430 -4.36 21.28 -19.90
C PHE A 430 -5.37 22.31 -19.40
N ASN A 431 -5.11 22.92 -18.23
CA ASN A 431 -6.03 23.80 -17.51
C ASN A 431 -7.37 23.21 -17.03
N THR A 432 -7.57 21.89 -17.06
CA THR A 432 -8.81 21.31 -16.51
C THR A 432 -8.90 21.57 -15.01
N TRP A 433 -9.94 22.28 -14.59
CA TRP A 433 -10.26 22.51 -13.18
C TRP A 433 -10.76 21.26 -12.45
N GLY A 434 -10.50 21.16 -11.16
CA GLY A 434 -11.10 20.14 -10.29
C GLY A 434 -10.59 20.25 -8.85
N SER A 435 -11.03 19.34 -7.98
CA SER A 435 -10.66 19.35 -6.55
C SER A 435 -9.29 18.73 -6.27
N PHE A 436 -8.30 18.99 -7.13
CA PHE A 436 -7.02 18.28 -7.14
C PHE A 436 -6.04 18.72 -6.01
N ARG A 437 -6.54 19.42 -4.98
CA ARG A 437 -5.82 19.81 -3.75
C ARG A 437 -6.29 18.96 -2.57
N ALA A 438 -6.03 17.66 -2.61
CA ALA A 438 -6.59 16.67 -1.69
C ALA A 438 -6.36 16.99 -0.19
N PHE A 439 -5.24 17.62 0.17
CA PHE A 439 -4.88 18.04 1.54
C PHE A 439 -5.77 19.16 2.13
N GLN A 440 -6.61 19.83 1.36
CA GLN A 440 -7.45 20.93 1.87
C GLN A 440 -8.85 20.45 2.20
N TYR A 441 -9.50 21.07 3.19
CA TYR A 441 -10.91 20.78 3.48
C TYR A 441 -11.80 21.04 2.26
N PHE A 442 -11.65 22.20 1.61
CA PHE A 442 -12.17 22.49 0.28
C PHE A 442 -11.11 23.23 -0.53
N GLY A 443 -10.77 22.70 -1.71
CA GLY A 443 -9.66 23.17 -2.53
C GLY A 443 -9.85 22.85 -4.00
N LEU A 444 -9.58 23.82 -4.88
CA LEU A 444 -9.65 23.67 -6.33
C LEU A 444 -8.34 24.16 -6.98
N LYS A 445 -7.90 23.46 -8.03
CA LYS A 445 -6.81 23.88 -8.93
C LYS A 445 -7.05 23.32 -10.33
N THR A 446 -6.23 23.71 -11.29
CA THR A 446 -6.14 23.07 -12.60
C THR A 446 -5.05 22.00 -12.65
N SER A 447 -5.11 21.16 -13.68
CA SER A 447 -4.03 20.29 -14.16
C SER A 447 -2.89 21.06 -14.85
N SER A 448 -2.45 22.17 -14.25
CA SER A 448 -1.30 22.97 -14.72
C SER A 448 -0.31 23.18 -13.57
N PRO A 449 1.01 23.16 -13.84
CA PRO A 449 2.03 23.54 -12.86
C PRO A 449 1.79 24.93 -12.25
N ASP A 450 1.45 25.90 -13.09
CA ASP A 450 1.26 27.32 -12.71
C ASP A 450 -0.19 27.66 -12.31
N SER A 451 -0.96 26.67 -11.85
CA SER A 451 -2.38 26.87 -11.52
C SER A 451 -2.59 27.91 -10.41
N PRO A 452 -3.55 28.86 -10.58
CA PRO A 452 -4.04 29.63 -9.45
C PRO A 452 -4.69 28.69 -8.41
N LEU A 453 -4.32 28.86 -7.15
CA LEU A 453 -4.66 27.97 -6.05
C LEU A 453 -5.87 28.49 -5.28
N ILE A 454 -7.03 27.86 -5.45
CA ILE A 454 -8.28 28.21 -4.75
C ILE A 454 -8.47 27.29 -3.54
N GLY A 455 -8.92 27.83 -2.42
CA GLY A 455 -9.29 27.04 -1.24
C GLY A 455 -10.09 27.84 -0.24
N LEU A 456 -10.81 27.14 0.63
CA LEU A 456 -11.55 27.76 1.73
C LEU A 456 -10.64 27.95 2.95
N VAL A 457 -10.81 29.08 3.64
CA VAL A 457 -10.15 29.40 4.92
C VAL A 457 -11.22 29.93 5.88
N TRP A 458 -11.25 29.41 7.10
CA TRP A 458 -12.09 29.96 8.18
C TRP A 458 -11.38 29.81 9.53
N PHE A 459 -11.87 30.51 10.55
CA PHE A 459 -11.34 30.44 11.92
C PHE A 459 -12.38 30.97 12.89
N ASN A 460 -12.28 30.61 14.16
CA ASN A 460 -13.08 31.25 15.20
C ASN A 460 -12.47 32.62 15.56
N ASN A 461 -13.25 33.69 15.42
CA ASN A 461 -12.83 35.06 15.73
C ASN A 461 -12.79 35.38 17.24
N SER A 462 -12.94 34.37 18.11
CA SER A 462 -12.78 34.50 19.57
C SER A 462 -11.32 34.44 20.05
N ALA A 463 -10.34 34.38 19.14
CA ALA A 463 -8.92 34.28 19.50
C ALA A 463 -8.38 35.61 20.05
N ASN A 464 -7.78 35.58 21.25
CA ASN A 464 -7.26 36.77 21.93
C ASN A 464 -6.00 37.38 21.28
N ASN A 465 -5.33 36.66 20.38
CA ASN A 465 -4.21 37.16 19.58
C ASN A 465 -4.04 36.33 18.29
N VAL A 466 -3.20 36.82 17.37
CA VAL A 466 -2.98 36.18 16.06
C VAL A 466 -2.28 34.82 16.16
N SER A 467 -1.44 34.60 17.17
CA SER A 467 -0.77 33.31 17.41
C SER A 467 -1.70 32.24 17.99
N ALA A 468 -2.88 32.62 18.50
CA ALA A 468 -3.94 31.71 18.94
C ALA A 468 -5.07 31.54 17.89
N LEU A 469 -4.95 32.15 16.69
CA LEU A 469 -5.89 31.92 15.60
C LEU A 469 -5.69 30.50 15.04
N HIS A 470 -6.56 29.59 15.44
CA HIS A 470 -6.62 28.26 14.86
C HIS A 470 -7.31 28.33 13.49
N VAL A 471 -6.49 28.44 12.43
CA VAL A 471 -6.95 28.62 11.05
C VAL A 471 -7.23 27.27 10.39
N ARG A 472 -8.49 27.08 9.99
CA ARG A 472 -8.98 25.91 9.27
C ARG A 472 -8.72 26.08 7.78
N HIS A 473 -7.95 25.17 7.20
CA HIS A 473 -7.60 25.22 5.78
C HIS A 473 -7.14 23.86 5.23
N TRP A 474 -6.05 23.36 5.80
CA TRP A 474 -5.56 22.00 5.57
C TRP A 474 -6.35 21.02 6.43
N CYS A 475 -6.61 19.84 5.89
CA CYS A 475 -7.10 18.71 6.65
C CYS A 475 -6.11 18.40 7.77
N ASP A 476 -6.62 18.36 9.01
CA ASP A 476 -5.89 17.96 10.20
C ASP A 476 -6.78 17.02 11.04
N LEU A 477 -6.18 16.03 11.69
CA LEU A 477 -6.92 15.13 12.59
C LEU A 477 -7.26 15.85 13.91
N ASN A 478 -6.42 16.79 14.34
CA ASN A 478 -6.57 17.51 15.61
C ASN A 478 -7.72 18.53 15.59
N ASP A 479 -8.22 18.89 14.40
CA ASP A 479 -9.33 19.83 14.26
C ASP A 479 -10.67 19.21 14.71
N GLY A 480 -10.80 17.88 14.70
CA GLY A 480 -12.01 17.17 15.13
C GLY A 480 -13.21 17.26 14.18
N LEU A 481 -12.99 17.66 12.92
CA LEU A 481 -14.04 17.88 11.93
C LEU A 481 -14.57 16.58 11.33
N ILE A 482 -15.87 16.52 11.08
CA ILE A 482 -16.48 15.49 10.23
C ILE A 482 -16.68 16.10 8.84
N TYR A 483 -15.97 15.56 7.85
CA TYR A 483 -15.98 16.06 6.47
C TYR A 483 -15.75 14.92 5.48
N GLY A 484 -16.39 15.04 4.32
CA GLY A 484 -16.28 14.06 3.26
C GLY A 484 -17.15 14.47 2.08
N TRP A 485 -16.66 14.22 0.88
CA TRP A 485 -17.45 14.34 -0.33
C TRP A 485 -18.60 13.33 -0.27
N LYS A 486 -19.83 13.85 -0.39
CA LYS A 486 -21.07 13.08 -0.40
C LYS A 486 -21.47 12.66 -1.81
N TYR A 487 -21.03 13.46 -2.78
CA TYR A 487 -21.15 13.20 -4.20
C TYR A 487 -19.91 13.82 -4.87
N HIS A 488 -19.16 13.05 -5.67
CA HIS A 488 -18.03 13.57 -6.44
C HIS A 488 -17.72 12.65 -7.62
N ASN A 489 -17.78 13.19 -8.84
CA ASN A 489 -17.56 12.39 -10.05
C ASN A 489 -16.12 12.45 -10.59
N PHE A 490 -15.18 13.02 -9.83
CA PHE A 490 -13.83 13.43 -10.28
C PHE A 490 -13.82 14.51 -11.38
N ASP A 491 -14.65 14.35 -12.41
CA ASP A 491 -14.66 15.16 -13.61
C ASP A 491 -15.20 16.57 -13.41
N ASP A 492 -16.50 16.77 -13.16
CA ASP A 492 -17.17 18.09 -13.27
C ASP A 492 -17.86 18.62 -12.01
N PHE A 493 -18.11 17.80 -10.99
CA PHE A 493 -18.91 18.19 -9.84
C PHE A 493 -18.43 17.53 -8.54
N GLY A 494 -18.56 18.28 -7.45
CA GLY A 494 -18.45 17.76 -6.09
C GLY A 494 -19.34 18.52 -5.12
N PHE A 495 -19.93 17.81 -4.17
CA PHE A 495 -20.67 18.37 -3.03
C PHE A 495 -20.25 17.65 -1.74
N GLN A 496 -19.96 18.43 -0.71
CA GLN A 496 -19.65 17.93 0.63
C GLN A 496 -20.31 18.80 1.71
N THR A 497 -20.51 18.21 2.88
CA THR A 497 -20.84 18.94 4.11
C THR A 497 -19.62 18.88 5.01
N ILE A 498 -19.25 20.02 5.60
CA ILE A 498 -18.21 20.12 6.62
C ILE A 498 -18.89 20.45 7.94
N LYS A 499 -18.62 19.66 8.97
CA LYS A 499 -19.07 19.90 10.34
C LYS A 499 -17.86 20.25 11.21
N ASP A 500 -17.80 21.50 11.65
CA ASP A 500 -16.82 22.05 12.59
C ASP A 500 -17.54 22.57 13.82
N ASN A 501 -17.79 21.68 14.78
CA ASN A 501 -18.50 21.98 16.03
C ASN A 501 -19.88 22.62 15.75
N ASP A 502 -20.07 23.89 16.14
CA ASP A 502 -21.31 24.65 15.91
C ASP A 502 -21.50 25.06 14.44
N TYR A 503 -20.44 25.07 13.63
CA TYR A 503 -20.48 25.47 12.22
C TYR A 503 -20.72 24.26 11.32
N ASN A 504 -21.86 24.27 10.64
CA ASN A 504 -22.21 23.30 9.61
C ASN A 504 -22.44 24.05 8.31
N PHE A 505 -21.57 23.84 7.32
CA PHE A 505 -21.69 24.47 6.01
C PHE A 505 -21.46 23.46 4.89
N ASN A 506 -22.10 23.70 3.75
CA ASN A 506 -21.93 22.90 2.56
C ASN A 506 -20.98 23.62 1.61
N THR A 507 -20.11 22.86 0.96
CA THR A 507 -19.27 23.38 -0.13
C THR A 507 -19.51 22.54 -1.37
N SER A 508 -19.70 23.19 -2.52
CA SER A 508 -19.80 22.52 -3.80
C SER A 508 -19.01 23.23 -4.88
N PHE A 509 -18.69 22.49 -5.94
CA PHE A 509 -18.25 23.05 -7.21
C PHE A 509 -18.97 22.35 -8.35
N ILE A 510 -19.18 23.08 -9.45
CA ILE A 510 -19.65 22.53 -10.72
C ILE A 510 -18.90 23.19 -11.88
N LYS A 511 -18.48 22.39 -12.87
CA LYS A 511 -18.00 22.84 -14.17
C LYS A 511 -19.11 22.67 -15.21
N TYR A 512 -19.31 23.69 -16.04
CA TYR A 512 -20.30 23.69 -17.11
C TYR A 512 -19.68 24.02 -18.49
N ALA A 513 -18.37 24.32 -18.51
CA ALA A 513 -17.48 24.23 -19.66
C ALA A 513 -16.04 24.02 -19.15
N ALA A 514 -15.09 23.73 -20.04
CA ALA A 514 -13.69 23.45 -19.66
C ALA A 514 -13.07 24.53 -18.75
N ASP A 515 -13.25 25.80 -19.12
CA ASP A 515 -12.70 26.96 -18.41
C ASP A 515 -13.71 27.61 -17.44
N ASN A 516 -14.96 27.14 -17.40
CA ASN A 516 -16.05 27.77 -16.64
C ASN A 516 -16.54 26.86 -15.50
N TRP A 517 -16.25 27.30 -14.28
CA TRP A 517 -16.67 26.64 -13.05
C TRP A 517 -17.25 27.65 -12.06
N LYS A 518 -18.06 27.14 -11.13
CA LYS A 518 -18.56 27.89 -9.99
C LYS A 518 -18.38 27.06 -8.72
N ALA A 519 -17.84 27.67 -7.67
CA ALA A 519 -17.93 27.14 -6.32
C ALA A 519 -19.02 27.87 -5.52
N LEU A 520 -19.60 27.18 -4.55
CA LEU A 520 -20.52 27.74 -3.56
C LEU A 520 -20.12 27.26 -2.16
N VAL A 521 -20.21 28.17 -1.20
CA VAL A 521 -20.20 27.87 0.24
C VAL A 521 -21.51 28.40 0.81
N SER A 522 -22.24 27.58 1.56
CA SER A 522 -23.60 27.89 2.07
C SER A 522 -23.86 27.26 3.43
#